data_AF-A0A923FW15-F1
#
_entry.id   AF-A0A923FW15-F1
#
_cell.length_a   1.000
_cell.length_b   1.000
_cell.length_c   1.000
_cell.angle_alpha   90.00
_cell.angle_beta   90.00
_cell.angle_gamma   90.00
#
_symmetry.space_group_name_H-M   'P 1'
#
loop_
_entity.id
_entity.type
_entity.pdbx_description
1 polymer ?
#
loop_
_entity_poly.entity_id
_entity_poly.type
_entity_poly.pdbx_seq_one_letter_code
_entity_poly.pdbx_strand_id
1 'polypeptide(L)'
;MRVISDGMVRAVPKSDCVDFRLPGAGVMVALRDGYANRNGENLGMPAIGKSSPSTVMTELRVPAGKPIAFHYIGAQCYNMFSFIPEAGMDYQLEAAGRYECTVTLQQLPAGSTQLPPSFLKDSKLCRATDNL
;
A
#
# COMPACT_ATOMS: atom_id res chain seq x y z
N MET A 1 -9.07 -1.64 1.95
CA MET A 1 -7.74 -1.02 2.12
C MET A 1 -7.63 0.16 1.19
N ARG A 2 -7.28 1.32 1.71
CA ARG A 2 -6.96 2.53 0.96
C ARG A 2 -5.45 2.67 0.85
N VAL A 3 -4.96 2.98 -0.35
CA VAL A 3 -3.54 3.25 -0.60
C VAL A 3 -3.41 4.64 -1.17
N ILE A 4 -2.57 5.47 -0.55
CA ILE A 4 -2.27 6.85 -0.94
C ILE A 4 -0.76 6.94 -1.21
N SER A 5 -0.37 7.50 -2.35
CA SER A 5 1.06 7.67 -2.66
C SER A 5 1.34 8.83 -3.62
N ASP A 6 2.51 9.45 -3.48
CA ASP A 6 3.09 10.40 -4.46
C ASP A 6 3.95 9.70 -5.54
N GLY A 7 3.99 8.36 -5.52
CA GLY A 7 4.74 7.54 -6.45
C GLY A 7 3.93 6.34 -6.95
N MET A 8 4.59 5.19 -7.00
CA MET A 8 3.97 3.90 -7.34
C MET A 8 4.02 2.97 -6.13
N VAL A 9 2.90 2.31 -5.86
CA VAL A 9 2.83 1.22 -4.89
C VAL A 9 2.39 -0.05 -5.61
N ARG A 10 3.24 -1.06 -5.56
CA ARG A 10 2.94 -2.42 -5.99
C ARG A 10 2.76 -3.29 -4.78
N ALA A 11 1.99 -4.37 -4.93
CA ALA A 11 1.79 -5.32 -3.85
C ALA A 11 1.74 -6.76 -4.34
N VAL A 12 2.03 -7.66 -3.41
CA VAL A 12 2.10 -9.09 -3.60
C VAL A 12 1.27 -9.75 -2.51
N PRO A 13 0.00 -10.13 -2.80
CA PRO A 13 -0.86 -10.74 -1.82
C PRO A 13 -0.38 -12.15 -1.45
N LYS A 14 -0.62 -12.56 -0.21
CA LYS A 14 -0.27 -13.89 0.32
C LYS A 14 1.25 -14.17 0.35
N SER A 15 2.06 -13.12 0.42
CA SER A 15 3.52 -13.19 0.48
C SER A 15 4.04 -12.17 1.49
N ASP A 16 5.11 -12.53 2.21
CA ASP A 16 5.88 -11.64 3.09
C ASP A 16 7.13 -11.06 2.41
N CYS A 17 7.39 -11.46 1.17
CA CYS A 17 8.44 -10.93 0.31
C CYS A 17 7.87 -10.47 -1.06
N VAL A 18 8.60 -9.61 -1.75
CA VAL A 18 8.19 -9.07 -3.05
C VAL A 18 8.62 -10.02 -4.18
N ASP A 19 7.63 -10.63 -4.84
CA ASP A 19 7.76 -11.37 -6.12
C ASP A 19 6.56 -11.05 -7.02
N PHE A 20 6.80 -10.27 -8.08
CA PHE A 20 5.74 -9.84 -9.00
C PHE A 20 5.22 -10.93 -9.95
N ARG A 21 5.80 -12.14 -9.93
CA ARG A 21 5.29 -13.28 -10.69
C ARG A 21 4.19 -14.03 -9.96
N LEU A 22 4.02 -13.76 -8.65
CA LEU A 22 2.99 -14.43 -7.87
C LEU A 22 1.58 -13.99 -8.30
N PRO A 23 0.60 -14.91 -8.30
CA PRO A 23 -0.77 -14.59 -8.70
C PRO A 23 -1.37 -13.46 -7.85
N GLY A 24 -1.93 -12.46 -8.54
CA GLY A 24 -2.53 -11.29 -7.90
C GLY A 24 -1.52 -10.22 -7.50
N ALA A 25 -0.22 -10.42 -7.75
CA ALA A 25 0.76 -9.34 -7.68
C ALA A 25 0.50 -8.30 -8.76
N GLY A 26 0.66 -7.02 -8.43
CA GLY A 26 0.37 -5.96 -9.38
C GLY A 26 0.56 -4.56 -8.83
N VAL A 27 0.26 -3.57 -9.67
CA VAL A 27 0.23 -2.15 -9.30
C VAL A 27 -1.08 -1.88 -8.59
N MET A 28 -1.02 -1.31 -7.38
CA MET A 28 -2.21 -0.83 -6.66
C MET A 28 -2.51 0.60 -7.11
N VAL A 29 -1.53 1.49 -6.98
CA VAL A 29 -1.65 2.91 -7.34
C VAL A 29 -0.37 3.37 -8.03
N ALA A 30 -0.48 4.28 -9.00
CA ALA A 30 0.67 4.89 -9.66
C ALA A 30 0.36 6.33 -10.09
N LEU A 31 1.18 7.29 -9.67
CA LEU A 31 1.03 8.69 -10.10
C LEU A 31 1.36 8.90 -11.60
N ARG A 32 2.17 8.01 -12.19
CA ARG A 32 2.56 8.08 -13.61
C ARG A 32 1.56 7.35 -14.50
N ASP A 33 1.25 7.96 -15.64
CA ASP A 33 0.47 7.35 -16.72
C ASP A 33 1.22 6.14 -17.35
N GLY A 34 0.45 5.15 -17.83
CA GLY A 34 0.99 3.96 -18.52
C GLY A 34 1.09 2.68 -17.67
N TYR A 35 0.70 2.70 -16.40
CA TYR A 35 0.61 1.52 -15.53
C TYR A 35 -0.85 1.07 -15.35
N ALA A 36 -1.07 -0.18 -14.91
CA ALA A 36 -2.40 -0.69 -14.58
C ALA A 36 -3.05 0.21 -13.53
N ASN A 37 -3.95 1.08 -14.00
CA ASN A 37 -4.41 2.23 -13.25
C ASN A 37 -5.80 1.93 -12.66
N ARG A 38 -5.81 1.60 -11.36
CA ARG A 38 -7.03 1.58 -10.52
C ARG A 38 -7.10 2.81 -9.62
N ASN A 39 -6.39 3.88 -9.96
CA ASN A 39 -6.47 5.13 -9.23
C ASN A 39 -7.93 5.61 -9.25
N GLY A 40 -8.40 6.12 -8.11
CA GLY A 40 -9.78 6.59 -7.94
C GLY A 40 -10.80 5.48 -7.70
N GLU A 41 -10.43 4.19 -7.65
CA GLU A 41 -11.34 3.15 -7.16
C GLU A 41 -11.75 3.49 -5.72
N ASN A 42 -13.06 3.48 -5.45
CA ASN A 42 -13.64 3.89 -4.18
C ASN A 42 -14.63 2.82 -3.72
N LEU A 43 -14.41 2.29 -2.52
CA LEU A 43 -15.23 1.26 -1.87
C LEU A 43 -16.06 1.84 -0.71
N GLY A 44 -16.06 3.16 -0.54
CA GLY A 44 -16.81 3.85 0.50
C GLY A 44 -16.12 3.86 1.86
N MET A 45 -14.79 3.71 1.91
CA MET A 45 -14.06 3.76 3.19
C MET A 45 -14.19 5.15 3.83
N PRO A 46 -14.25 5.28 5.17
CA PRO A 46 -14.33 6.57 5.85
C PRO A 46 -13.17 7.51 5.43
N ALA A 47 -13.48 8.76 5.12
CA ALA A 47 -12.44 9.77 4.85
C ALA A 47 -11.73 10.16 6.16
N ILE A 48 -10.41 10.28 6.15
CA ILE A 48 -9.62 10.49 7.37
C ILE A 48 -8.75 11.76 7.32
N GLY A 49 -8.97 12.63 6.33
CA GLY A 49 -8.22 13.88 6.19
C GLY A 49 -8.13 14.35 4.75
N LYS A 50 -7.46 15.49 4.54
CA LYS A 50 -7.17 16.02 3.20
C LYS A 50 -6.02 15.22 2.58
N SER A 51 -6.30 14.49 1.49
CA SER A 51 -5.24 13.97 0.62
C SER A 51 -4.51 15.14 -0.04
N SER A 52 -3.18 15.06 -0.13
CA SER A 52 -2.38 16.06 -0.84
C SER A 52 -2.70 16.02 -2.34
N PRO A 53 -2.82 17.17 -3.03
CA PRO A 53 -3.00 17.19 -4.48
C PRO A 53 -1.83 16.56 -5.26
N SER A 54 -0.69 16.33 -4.61
CA SER A 54 0.47 15.63 -5.18
C SER A 54 0.42 14.11 -4.99
N THR A 55 -0.68 13.55 -4.48
CA THR A 55 -0.84 12.12 -4.23
C THR A 55 -2.01 11.55 -5.01
N VAL A 56 -1.88 10.28 -5.41
CA VAL A 56 -2.96 9.47 -5.96
C VAL A 56 -3.43 8.47 -4.92
N MET A 57 -4.70 8.07 -5.03
CA MET A 57 -5.34 7.17 -4.09
C MET A 57 -6.14 6.09 -4.82
N THR A 58 -6.24 4.91 -4.21
CA THR A 58 -7.16 3.84 -4.61
C THR A 58 -7.67 3.11 -3.36
N GLU A 59 -8.87 2.55 -3.45
CA GLU A 59 -9.45 1.65 -2.45
C GLU A 59 -9.66 0.28 -3.08
N LEU A 60 -9.11 -0.74 -2.44
CA LEU A 60 -9.20 -2.12 -2.92
C LEU A 60 -9.40 -3.12 -1.78
N ARG A 61 -9.94 -4.28 -2.14
CA ARG A 61 -10.08 -5.43 -1.25
C ARG A 61 -8.76 -6.22 -1.22
N VAL A 62 -8.33 -6.58 -0.02
CA VAL A 62 -7.10 -7.35 0.20
C VAL A 62 -7.42 -8.62 1.00
N PRO A 63 -6.68 -9.74 0.79
CA PRO A 63 -6.94 -10.96 1.52
C PRO A 63 -6.50 -10.82 2.99
N ALA A 64 -7.42 -11.10 3.92
CA ALA A 64 -7.14 -11.14 5.35
C ALA A 64 -6.40 -12.41 5.78
N GLY A 65 -5.67 -12.34 6.90
CA GLY A 65 -5.02 -13.47 7.56
C GLY A 65 -3.79 -14.04 6.86
N LYS A 66 -3.34 -13.42 5.76
CA LYS A 66 -2.10 -13.76 5.06
C LYS A 66 -1.26 -12.51 4.85
N PRO A 67 0.08 -12.61 4.84
CA PRO A 67 0.94 -11.46 4.63
C PRO A 67 0.71 -10.87 3.25
N ILE A 68 0.87 -9.55 3.16
CA ILE A 68 0.91 -8.81 1.90
C ILE A 68 2.19 -8.00 1.92
N ALA A 69 3.04 -8.22 0.93
CA ALA A 69 4.23 -7.44 0.71
C ALA A 69 3.93 -6.28 -0.23
N PHE A 70 4.54 -5.13 0.03
CA PHE A 70 4.40 -3.90 -0.70
C PHE A 70 5.77 -3.43 -1.17
N HIS A 71 5.78 -2.79 -2.32
CA HIS A 71 6.94 -2.13 -2.87
C HIS A 71 6.52 -0.72 -3.28
N TYR A 72 7.01 0.26 -2.53
CA TYR A 72 6.82 1.67 -2.81
C TYR A 72 8.04 2.21 -3.57
N ILE A 73 7.77 2.88 -4.69
CA ILE A 73 8.73 3.51 -5.57
C ILE A 73 8.31 4.98 -5.73
N GLY A 74 8.97 5.86 -4.99
CA GLY A 74 8.85 7.32 -5.08
C GLY A 74 9.98 7.95 -5.90
N ALA A 75 10.06 9.28 -5.90
CA ALA A 75 11.09 10.01 -6.66
C ALA A 75 12.53 9.67 -6.23
N GLN A 76 12.77 9.51 -4.93
CA GLN A 76 14.06 9.15 -4.33
C GLN A 76 13.92 8.05 -3.27
N CYS A 77 12.77 7.38 -3.25
CA CYS A 77 12.37 6.48 -2.16
C CYS A 77 12.07 5.09 -2.70
N TYR A 78 12.64 4.09 -2.04
CA TYR A 78 12.43 2.69 -2.35
C TYR A 78 12.23 1.96 -1.03
N ASN A 79 10.98 1.60 -0.72
CA ASN A 79 10.65 0.89 0.51
C ASN A 79 9.94 -0.41 0.20
N MET A 80 10.33 -1.46 0.91
CA MET A 80 9.67 -2.75 0.88
C MET A 80 9.22 -3.08 2.28
N PHE A 81 7.92 -3.33 2.44
CA PHE A 81 7.35 -3.63 3.74
C PHE A 81 6.22 -4.65 3.58
N SER A 82 5.92 -5.38 4.64
CA SER A 82 4.81 -6.31 4.67
C SER A 82 4.03 -6.20 5.97
N PHE A 83 2.76 -6.58 5.92
CA PHE A 83 1.95 -6.76 7.11
C PHE A 83 0.86 -7.80 6.86
N ILE A 84 0.19 -8.24 7.91
CA ILE A 84 -0.91 -9.20 7.84
C ILE A 84 -2.20 -8.45 8.19
N PRO A 85 -3.09 -8.16 7.21
CA PRO A 85 -4.38 -7.54 7.49
C PRO A 85 -5.32 -8.50 8.23
N GLU A 86 -6.07 -7.95 9.17
CA GLU A 86 -7.13 -8.65 9.88
C GLU A 86 -8.44 -8.63 9.09
N ALA A 87 -9.27 -9.66 9.29
CA ALA A 87 -10.55 -9.76 8.61
C ALA A 87 -11.55 -8.74 9.16
N GLY A 88 -12.28 -8.06 8.27
CA GLY A 88 -13.28 -7.06 8.64
C GLY A 88 -12.70 -5.69 9.02
N MET A 89 -11.38 -5.52 8.95
CA MET A 89 -10.73 -4.25 9.27
C MET A 89 -10.36 -3.47 8.02
N ASP A 90 -10.55 -2.16 8.11
CA ASP A 90 -10.13 -1.22 7.10
C ASP A 90 -8.73 -0.68 7.44
N TYR A 91 -7.92 -0.45 6.41
CA TYR A 91 -6.55 0.04 6.55
C TYR A 91 -6.30 1.16 5.56
N GLN A 92 -5.59 2.20 5.99
CA GLN A 92 -4.99 3.21 5.13
C GLN A 92 -3.47 3.03 5.14
N LEU A 93 -2.91 2.87 3.95
CA LEU A 93 -1.48 2.92 3.69
C LEU A 93 -1.17 4.25 3.02
N GLU A 94 -0.29 5.03 3.62
CA GLU A 94 0.22 6.28 3.07
C GLU A 94 1.72 6.14 2.85
N ALA A 95 2.14 6.17 1.59
CA ALA A 95 3.53 6.06 1.17
C ALA A 95 3.89 7.30 0.34
N ALA A 96 4.41 8.31 1.02
CA ALA A 96 4.70 9.61 0.43
C ALA A 96 5.85 10.30 1.16
N GLY A 97 6.51 11.22 0.47
CA GLY A 97 7.56 12.04 1.04
C GLY A 97 8.82 12.00 0.19
N ARG A 98 9.21 13.17 -0.33
CA ARG A 98 10.33 13.32 -1.27
C ARG A 98 11.68 12.94 -0.67
N TYR A 99 11.89 13.22 0.62
CA TYR A 99 13.18 13.01 1.31
C TYR A 99 13.08 12.08 2.52
N GLU A 100 11.95 12.10 3.23
CA GLU A 100 11.75 11.28 4.43
C GLU A 100 11.36 9.84 4.11
N CYS A 101 10.88 9.59 2.88
CA CYS A 101 10.47 8.26 2.40
C CYS A 101 9.50 7.56 3.37
N THR A 102 8.57 8.33 3.92
CA THR A 102 7.70 7.89 4.99
C THR A 102 6.65 6.93 4.46
N VAL A 103 6.54 5.77 5.13
CA VAL A 103 5.46 4.81 4.92
C VAL A 103 4.74 4.63 6.24
N THR A 104 3.45 4.94 6.27
CA THR A 104 2.60 4.72 7.44
C THR A 104 1.44 3.82 7.09
N LEU A 105 1.13 2.91 8.01
CA LEU A 105 -0.05 2.07 7.94
C LEU A 105 -0.90 2.34 9.17
N GLN A 106 -2.15 2.73 8.92
CA GLN A 106 -3.12 3.02 9.95
C GLN A 106 -4.32 2.10 9.77
N GLN A 107 -4.75 1.48 10.86
CA GLN A 107 -6.03 0.80 10.89
C GLN A 107 -7.13 1.84 11.05
N LEU A 108 -8.15 1.77 10.19
CA LEU A 108 -9.28 2.67 10.28
C LEU A 108 -10.30 2.06 11.23
N PRO A 109 -10.78 2.84 12.21
CA PRO A 109 -11.86 2.34 13.04
C PRO A 109 -13.11 2.12 12.21
N ALA A 110 -13.79 1.02 12.47
CA ALA A 110 -15.22 0.91 12.25
C ALA A 110 -15.95 1.82 13.28
N GLY A 111 -15.88 3.15 13.09
CA GLY A 111 -16.43 4.16 14.00
C GLY A 111 -15.39 4.93 14.82
N SER A 112 -15.10 6.17 14.38
CA SER A 112 -14.49 7.33 15.07
C SER A 112 -13.39 7.19 16.15
N THR A 113 -12.76 6.04 16.34
CA THR A 113 -11.70 5.84 17.34
C THR A 113 -10.37 5.62 16.65
N GLN A 114 -9.54 6.66 16.56
CA GLN A 114 -8.23 6.59 15.91
C GLN A 114 -7.37 5.49 16.54
N LEU A 115 -7.11 4.40 15.80
CA LEU A 115 -6.34 3.26 16.28
C LEU A 115 -4.83 3.53 16.15
N PRO A 116 -3.99 2.92 17.00
CA PRO A 116 -2.54 3.08 16.91
C PRO A 116 -2.00 2.64 15.54
N PRO A 117 -0.84 3.17 15.10
CA PRO A 117 -0.19 2.75 13.87
C PRO A 117 -0.03 1.23 13.84
N SER A 118 -0.40 0.60 12.73
CA SER A 118 -0.19 -0.83 12.54
C SER A 118 1.28 -1.11 12.27
N PHE A 119 1.82 -2.17 12.87
CA PHE A 119 3.23 -2.54 12.72
C PHE A 119 3.53 -3.01 11.29
N LEU A 120 4.32 -2.22 10.58
CA LEU A 120 4.96 -2.61 9.33
C LEU A 120 6.21 -3.43 9.64
N LYS A 121 6.40 -4.54 8.93
CA LYS A 121 7.66 -5.29 8.93
C LYS A 121 8.44 -4.95 7.67
N ASP A 122 9.75 -4.79 7.77
CA ASP A 122 10.59 -4.70 6.58
C ASP A 122 10.42 -5.97 5.73
N SER A 123 10.28 -5.76 4.42
CA SER A 123 10.19 -6.83 3.44
C SER A 123 11.44 -6.85 2.57
N LYS A 124 11.70 -7.98 1.94
CA LYS A 124 12.78 -8.18 0.98
C LYS A 124 12.23 -8.69 -0.34
N LEU A 125 13.03 -8.63 -1.40
CA LEU A 125 12.74 -9.37 -2.62
C LEU A 125 12.81 -10.87 -2.31
N CYS A 126 11.87 -11.67 -2.84
CA CYS A 126 11.96 -13.13 -2.72
C CYS A 126 13.19 -13.67 -3.49
N ARG A 127 13.52 -13.05 -4.62
CA ARG A 127 14.76 -13.23 -5.39
C ARG A 127 15.29 -11.88 -5.86
N ALA A 128 16.61 -11.73 -5.99
CA ALA A 128 17.22 -10.47 -6.42
C ALA A 128 16.72 -9.95 -7.79
N THR A 129 16.27 -10.85 -8.67
CA THR A 129 15.71 -10.52 -9.99
C THR A 129 14.26 -10.04 -9.95
N ASP A 130 13.59 -10.09 -8.81
CA ASP A 130 12.15 -9.83 -8.72
C ASP A 130 11.81 -8.33 -8.64
N ASN A 131 12.83 -7.47 -8.78
CA ASN A 131 12.70 -6.02 -8.95
C ASN A 131 12.59 -5.57 -10.42
N LEU A 132 12.73 -6.52 -11.37
CA LEU A 132 12.65 -6.27 -12.81
C LEU A 132 11.20 -6.15 -13.31
#